data_AF-A0A076G995-F1
#
_entry.id   AF-A0A076G995-F1
#
_cell.length_a   1.000
_cell.length_b   1.000
_cell.length_c   1.000
_cell.angle_alpha   90.00
_cell.angle_beta   90.00
_cell.angle_gamma   90.00
#
_symmetry.space_group_name_H-M   'P 1'
#
loop_
_entity.id
_entity.type
_entity.pdbx_description
1 polymer ?
#
loop_
_entity_poly.entity_id
_entity_poly.type
_entity_poly.pdbx_seq_one_letter_code
_entity_poly.pdbx_strand_id
1 'polypeptide(L)'
;WLDIVRGMEKPSGDMSWQEYAFRRSTDANPFPSIMGRVCPAPCEDGCNRNEVEDTVGINAVEQFIGDNAKKEGYKFEINAKDTGKKVAIIGGGCGGLSAALQLRKQGHSVTVFEKYEQLGGMMMYGIPDYRVPRDILQYEIDRIIETGIETKMNTKVGVDISMEELEKDYDAVLFAIGAMSGRMLPIPGGDATNCVSGVAFLEAYNQGRLKHITGKVICIGGGDT
;
A
#
# COMPACT_ATOMS: atom_id res chain seq x y z
N TRP A 1 11.44 -7.37 14.84
CA TRP A 1 11.80 -8.31 13.76
C TRP A 1 13.30 -8.30 13.49
N LEU A 2 14.02 -7.16 13.57
CA LEU A 2 15.49 -7.12 13.45
C LEU A 2 16.20 -8.09 14.40
N ASP A 3 15.79 -8.15 15.68
CA ASP A 3 16.35 -9.10 16.65
C ASP A 3 16.11 -10.57 16.27
N ILE A 4 15.02 -10.85 15.55
CA ILE A 4 14.70 -12.19 15.03
C ILE A 4 15.67 -12.54 13.90
N VAL A 5 15.88 -11.62 12.95
CA VAL A 5 16.81 -11.81 11.82
C VAL A 5 18.26 -11.99 12.31
N ARG A 6 18.63 -11.34 13.41
CA ARG A 6 19.94 -11.48 14.05
C ARG A 6 20.07 -12.73 14.94
N GLY A 7 19.00 -13.50 15.13
CA GLY A 7 18.98 -14.70 15.98
C GLY A 7 19.03 -14.41 17.49
N MET A 8 18.84 -13.15 17.90
CA MET A 8 18.73 -12.77 19.31
C MET A 8 17.37 -13.17 19.89
N GLU A 9 16.31 -12.91 19.13
CA GLU A 9 14.95 -13.37 19.44
C GLU A 9 14.67 -14.64 18.60
N LYS A 10 14.21 -15.72 19.23
CA LYS A 10 13.95 -16.99 18.54
C LYS A 10 12.46 -17.31 18.53
N PRO A 11 11.95 -17.93 17.44
CA PRO A 11 10.57 -18.41 17.41
C PRO A 11 10.37 -19.51 18.46
N SER A 12 9.12 -19.68 18.90
CA SER A 12 8.69 -20.81 19.73
C SER A 12 8.18 -21.96 18.86
N GLY A 13 8.46 -23.21 19.25
CA GLY A 13 7.99 -24.40 18.54
C GLY A 13 8.69 -24.59 17.18
N ASP A 14 7.94 -25.11 16.20
CA ASP A 14 8.47 -25.49 14.87
C ASP A 14 8.44 -24.36 13.83
N MET A 15 8.01 -23.15 14.21
CA MET A 15 7.94 -22.00 13.31
C MET A 15 9.35 -21.56 12.86
N SER A 16 9.53 -21.38 11.56
CA SER A 16 10.78 -20.80 11.02
C SER A 16 11.00 -19.37 11.51
N TRP A 17 12.25 -18.93 11.64
CA TRP A 17 12.52 -17.55 12.03
C TRP A 17 12.03 -16.55 10.97
N GLN A 18 11.99 -16.95 9.70
CA GLN A 18 11.49 -16.13 8.59
C GLN A 18 9.99 -15.85 8.73
N GLU A 19 9.20 -16.89 9.00
CA GLU A 19 7.77 -16.75 9.26
C GLU A 19 7.52 -15.90 10.51
N TYR A 20 8.32 -16.11 11.56
CA TYR A 20 8.20 -15.33 12.78
C TYR A 20 8.53 -13.85 12.57
N ALA A 21 9.59 -13.55 11.82
CA ALA A 21 9.94 -12.18 11.42
C ALA A 21 8.84 -11.53 10.57
N PHE A 22 8.25 -12.29 9.64
CA PHE A 22 7.10 -11.86 8.84
C PHE A 22 5.90 -11.49 9.71
N ARG A 23 5.47 -12.39 10.61
CA ARG A 23 4.35 -12.15 11.52
C ARG A 23 4.61 -10.92 12.39
N ARG A 24 5.79 -10.80 12.99
CA ARG A 24 6.19 -9.63 13.80
C ARG A 24 6.24 -8.33 13.01
N SER A 25 6.73 -8.34 11.78
CA SER A 25 6.80 -7.13 10.93
C SER A 25 5.39 -6.68 10.52
N THR A 26 4.54 -7.64 10.16
CA THR A 26 3.18 -7.38 9.68
C THR A 26 2.14 -7.11 10.75
N ASP A 27 2.52 -7.16 12.03
CA ASP A 27 1.73 -6.55 13.10
C ASP A 27 1.63 -5.03 12.93
N ALA A 28 2.69 -4.38 12.41
CA ALA A 28 2.74 -2.94 12.19
C ALA A 28 2.41 -2.55 10.73
N ASN A 29 2.96 -3.25 9.73
CA ASN A 29 2.75 -2.91 8.32
C ASN A 29 2.49 -4.16 7.46
N PRO A 30 1.34 -4.28 6.78
CA PRO A 30 1.00 -5.47 5.99
C PRO A 30 1.69 -5.56 4.62
N PHE A 31 2.50 -4.57 4.24
CA PHE A 31 3.23 -4.48 2.97
C PHE A 31 4.77 -4.49 3.16
N PRO A 32 5.37 -5.49 3.84
CA PRO A 32 6.80 -5.50 4.09
C PRO A 32 7.65 -5.45 2.81
N SER A 33 7.25 -6.13 1.72
CA SER A 33 8.04 -6.12 0.50
C SER A 33 7.96 -4.75 -0.20
N ILE A 34 6.75 -4.21 -0.38
CA ILE A 34 6.61 -2.90 -1.03
C ILE A 34 7.23 -1.79 -0.20
N MET A 35 7.01 -1.78 1.13
CA MET A 35 7.63 -0.80 2.03
C MET A 35 9.16 -0.85 1.92
N GLY A 36 9.77 -2.04 1.99
CA GLY A 36 11.22 -2.18 1.88
C GLY A 36 11.83 -1.66 0.57
N ARG A 37 11.01 -1.52 -0.51
CA ARG A 37 11.44 -0.99 -1.81
C ARG A 37 11.31 0.52 -1.94
N VAL A 38 10.29 1.11 -1.34
CA VAL A 38 9.92 2.52 -1.60
C VAL A 38 10.07 3.44 -0.40
N CYS A 39 10.22 2.88 0.80
CA CYS A 39 10.45 3.67 2.00
C CYS A 39 11.78 4.43 1.88
N PRO A 40 11.83 5.73 2.20
CA PRO A 40 13.09 6.47 2.26
C PRO A 40 13.96 6.10 3.47
N ALA A 41 13.60 5.04 4.20
CA ALA A 41 14.32 4.46 5.33
C ALA A 41 14.71 5.45 6.46
N PRO A 42 13.78 6.29 6.97
CA PRO A 42 14.09 7.22 8.05
C PRO A 42 14.50 6.51 9.37
N CYS A 43 14.20 5.22 9.48
CA CYS A 43 14.66 4.37 10.58
C CYS A 43 16.18 4.16 10.58
N GLU A 44 16.84 4.29 9.42
CA GLU A 44 18.29 4.12 9.26
C GLU A 44 19.05 5.37 9.74
N ASP A 45 18.47 6.57 9.61
CA ASP A 45 19.04 7.81 10.15
C ASP A 45 19.29 7.74 11.67
N GLY A 46 18.39 7.04 12.39
CA GLY A 46 18.47 6.84 13.83
C GLY A 46 19.27 5.60 14.27
N CYS A 47 19.94 4.91 13.34
CA CYS A 47 20.67 3.67 13.65
C CYS A 47 21.90 3.96 14.52
N ASN A 48 22.05 3.25 15.64
CA ASN A 48 23.23 3.40 16.50
C ASN A 48 24.54 2.93 15.83
N ARG A 49 24.48 2.20 14.71
CA ARG A 49 25.66 1.80 13.92
C ARG A 49 26.32 2.99 13.21
N ASN A 50 25.56 4.07 13.00
CA ASN A 50 26.04 5.31 12.37
C ASN A 50 27.22 5.94 13.16
N GLU A 51 27.33 5.64 14.45
CA GLU A 51 28.45 6.08 15.31
C GLU A 51 29.74 5.28 15.11
N VAL A 52 29.69 4.19 14.35
CA VAL A 52 30.83 3.30 14.08
C VAL A 52 31.18 3.33 12.61
N GLU A 53 30.20 3.08 11.75
CA GLU A 53 30.35 3.13 10.29
C GLU A 53 29.02 3.54 9.64
N ASP A 54 28.45 2.71 8.78
CA ASP A 54 27.19 2.95 8.09
C ASP A 54 25.99 2.37 8.88
N THR A 55 24.80 2.59 8.35
CA THR A 55 23.53 2.08 8.83
C THR A 55 23.42 0.56 8.64
N VAL A 56 22.50 -0.05 9.39
CA VAL A 56 21.98 -1.36 9.00
C VAL A 56 21.00 -1.12 7.84
N GLY A 57 21.05 -1.95 6.79
CA GLY A 57 20.03 -1.94 5.72
C GLY A 57 18.69 -2.47 6.21
N ILE A 58 17.99 -1.70 7.05
CA ILE A 58 16.71 -2.01 7.67
C ILE A 58 15.67 -2.23 6.57
N ASN A 59 15.61 -1.33 5.58
CA ASN A 59 14.67 -1.47 4.46
C ASN A 59 14.91 -2.75 3.63
N ALA A 60 16.17 -3.13 3.43
CA ALA A 60 16.55 -4.33 2.70
C ALA A 60 16.14 -5.61 3.45
N VAL A 61 16.19 -5.58 4.78
CA VAL A 61 15.69 -6.69 5.61
C VAL A 61 14.15 -6.74 5.56
N GLU A 62 13.45 -5.61 5.58
CA GLU A 62 11.98 -5.57 5.40
C GLU A 62 11.58 -6.13 4.03
N GLN A 63 12.29 -5.73 2.98
CA GLN A 63 12.10 -6.26 1.64
C GLN A 63 12.30 -7.78 1.62
N PHE A 64 13.40 -8.27 2.20
CA PHE A 64 13.70 -9.71 2.30
C PHE A 64 12.57 -10.47 3.02
N ILE A 65 12.06 -9.93 4.13
CA ILE A 65 10.96 -10.55 4.89
C ILE A 65 9.72 -10.70 4.01
N GLY A 66 9.35 -9.66 3.27
CA GLY A 66 8.20 -9.68 2.37
C GLY A 66 8.39 -10.60 1.15
N ASP A 67 9.58 -10.56 0.53
CA ASP A 67 9.92 -11.41 -0.62
C ASP A 67 9.94 -12.89 -0.21
N ASN A 68 10.49 -13.21 0.97
CA ASN A 68 10.45 -14.57 1.51
C ASN A 68 9.02 -15.02 1.80
N ALA A 69 8.18 -14.14 2.35
CA ALA A 69 6.77 -14.46 2.57
C ALA A 69 6.05 -14.84 1.27
N LYS A 70 6.35 -14.16 0.16
CA LYS A 70 5.85 -14.52 -1.17
C LYS A 70 6.33 -15.89 -1.62
N LYS A 71 7.63 -16.15 -1.47
CA LYS A 71 8.24 -17.43 -1.87
C LYS A 71 7.64 -18.62 -1.11
N GLU A 72 7.45 -18.47 0.20
CA GLU A 72 6.99 -19.54 1.09
C GLU A 72 5.45 -19.58 1.23
N GLY A 73 4.74 -18.61 0.65
CA GLY A 73 3.28 -18.57 0.64
C GLY A 73 2.64 -18.23 2.00
N TYR A 74 3.27 -17.40 2.82
CA TYR A 74 2.73 -17.02 4.13
C TYR A 74 1.42 -16.24 4.00
N LYS A 75 0.48 -16.52 4.91
CA LYS A 75 -0.86 -15.91 4.92
C LYS A 75 -1.13 -15.19 6.24
N PHE A 76 -2.10 -14.29 6.23
CA PHE A 76 -2.65 -13.73 7.47
C PHE A 76 -3.72 -14.65 8.04
N GLU A 77 -3.67 -14.83 9.36
CA GLU A 77 -4.66 -15.62 10.11
C GLU A 77 -5.63 -14.67 10.81
N ILE A 78 -6.93 -14.93 10.64
CA ILE A 78 -7.99 -14.21 11.34
C ILE A 78 -8.63 -15.16 12.36
N ASN A 79 -8.29 -14.96 13.62
CA ASN A 79 -8.79 -15.79 14.74
C ASN A 79 -9.88 -15.09 15.56
N ALA A 80 -10.25 -13.86 15.21
CA ALA A 80 -11.28 -13.12 15.92
C ALA A 80 -12.67 -13.68 15.66
N LYS A 81 -13.50 -13.67 16.71
CA LYS A 81 -14.93 -13.98 16.59
C LYS A 81 -15.62 -12.85 15.83
N ASP A 82 -16.61 -13.21 15.03
CA ASP A 82 -17.43 -12.22 14.34
C ASP A 82 -18.14 -11.30 15.36
N THR A 83 -18.02 -10.01 15.13
CA THR A 83 -18.65 -8.96 15.92
C THR A 83 -20.07 -8.63 15.43
N GLY A 84 -20.43 -9.10 14.23
CA GLY A 84 -21.66 -8.73 13.52
C GLY A 84 -21.66 -7.31 12.96
N LYS A 85 -20.54 -6.58 13.08
CA LYS A 85 -20.39 -5.19 12.62
C LYS A 85 -19.82 -5.12 11.21
N LYS A 86 -20.37 -4.22 10.40
CA LYS A 86 -19.98 -4.01 9.00
C LYS A 86 -19.33 -2.64 8.82
N VAL A 87 -18.18 -2.61 8.17
CA VAL A 87 -17.44 -1.36 7.87
C VAL A 87 -17.23 -1.20 6.37
N ALA A 88 -17.61 -0.04 5.84
CA ALA A 88 -17.27 0.36 4.48
C ALA A 88 -15.98 1.18 4.48
N ILE A 89 -15.06 0.87 3.56
CA ILE A 89 -13.83 1.64 3.36
C ILE A 89 -13.85 2.21 1.95
N ILE A 90 -13.75 3.53 1.83
CA ILE A 90 -13.75 4.24 0.56
C ILE A 90 -12.30 4.51 0.15
N GLY A 91 -11.79 3.74 -0.81
CA GLY A 91 -10.42 3.79 -1.32
C GLY A 91 -9.62 2.52 -1.00
N GLY A 92 -9.12 1.87 -2.03
CA GLY A 92 -8.35 0.62 -1.96
C GLY A 92 -6.83 0.81 -1.96
N GLY A 93 -6.33 1.95 -1.47
CA GLY A 93 -4.91 2.23 -1.30
C GLY A 93 -4.29 1.57 -0.06
N CYS A 94 -3.01 1.84 0.21
CA CYS A 94 -2.28 1.30 1.37
C CYS A 94 -3.02 1.56 2.71
N GLY A 95 -3.54 2.76 2.91
CA GLY A 95 -4.30 3.12 4.11
C GLY A 95 -5.60 2.32 4.26
N GLY A 96 -6.38 2.20 3.17
CA GLY A 96 -7.64 1.46 3.18
C GLY A 96 -7.43 -0.03 3.39
N LEU A 97 -6.45 -0.63 2.71
CA LEU A 97 -6.11 -2.05 2.85
C LEU A 97 -5.52 -2.39 4.23
N SER A 98 -4.68 -1.52 4.79
CA SER A 98 -4.16 -1.71 6.14
C SER A 98 -5.27 -1.65 7.19
N ALA A 99 -6.16 -0.64 7.09
CA ALA A 99 -7.33 -0.55 7.95
C ALA A 99 -8.26 -1.77 7.79
N ALA A 100 -8.49 -2.23 6.57
CA ALA A 100 -9.29 -3.42 6.29
C ALA A 100 -8.74 -4.65 7.02
N LEU A 101 -7.44 -4.91 6.92
CA LEU A 101 -6.80 -6.02 7.61
C LEU A 101 -6.96 -5.92 9.13
N GLN A 102 -6.74 -4.73 9.71
CA GLN A 102 -6.84 -4.55 11.16
C GLN A 102 -8.28 -4.72 11.65
N LEU A 103 -9.28 -4.21 10.91
CA LEU A 103 -10.69 -4.41 11.20
C LEU A 103 -11.10 -5.89 11.08
N ARG A 104 -10.58 -6.60 10.08
CA ARG A 104 -10.75 -8.06 9.96
C ARG A 104 -10.15 -8.80 11.15
N LYS A 105 -8.94 -8.45 11.58
CA LYS A 105 -8.27 -9.00 12.77
C LYS A 105 -9.06 -8.73 14.07
N GLN A 106 -9.94 -7.73 14.09
CA GLN A 106 -10.85 -7.43 15.20
C GLN A 106 -12.22 -8.12 15.07
N GLY A 107 -12.48 -8.84 13.97
CA GLY A 107 -13.72 -9.58 13.77
C GLY A 107 -14.86 -8.78 13.10
N HIS A 108 -14.56 -7.63 12.48
CA HIS A 108 -15.54 -6.85 11.71
C HIS A 108 -15.61 -7.33 10.26
N SER A 109 -16.79 -7.35 9.64
CA SER A 109 -16.92 -7.53 8.19
C SER A 109 -16.53 -6.23 7.48
N VAL A 110 -15.75 -6.33 6.40
CA VAL A 110 -15.22 -5.15 5.70
C VAL A 110 -15.51 -5.25 4.21
N THR A 111 -16.03 -4.16 3.63
CA THR A 111 -16.11 -3.97 2.18
C THR A 111 -15.29 -2.76 1.77
N VAL A 112 -14.35 -2.94 0.84
CA VAL A 112 -13.54 -1.86 0.24
C VAL A 112 -14.16 -1.44 -1.09
N PHE A 113 -14.48 -0.17 -1.23
CA PHE A 113 -14.96 0.44 -2.47
C PHE A 113 -13.80 1.18 -3.14
N GLU A 114 -13.50 0.83 -4.39
CA GLU A 114 -12.41 1.42 -5.16
C GLU A 114 -12.95 1.93 -6.50
N LYS A 115 -12.60 3.17 -6.84
CA LYS A 115 -13.07 3.82 -8.08
C LYS A 115 -12.37 3.27 -9.32
N TYR A 116 -11.18 2.69 -9.18
CA TYR A 116 -10.44 2.09 -10.28
C TYR A 116 -10.67 0.57 -10.41
N GLU A 117 -10.09 -0.02 -11.46
CA GLU A 117 -10.15 -1.45 -11.76
C GLU A 117 -9.24 -2.32 -10.85
N GLN A 118 -8.20 -1.74 -10.26
CA GLN A 118 -7.24 -2.43 -9.41
C GLN A 118 -7.05 -1.71 -8.07
N LEU A 119 -6.72 -2.49 -7.05
CA LEU A 119 -6.37 -1.99 -5.73
C LEU A 119 -4.92 -1.50 -5.70
N GLY A 120 -4.55 -0.83 -4.62
CA GLY A 120 -3.18 -0.36 -4.36
C GLY A 120 -3.03 1.16 -4.38
N GLY A 121 -4.03 1.91 -4.86
CA GLY A 121 -4.02 3.38 -4.85
C GLY A 121 -2.76 3.95 -5.50
N MET A 122 -2.07 4.88 -4.85
CA MET A 122 -0.82 5.46 -5.38
C MET A 122 0.30 4.43 -5.59
N MET A 123 0.32 3.29 -4.89
CA MET A 123 1.32 2.25 -5.16
C MET A 123 1.12 1.64 -6.55
N MET A 124 -0.14 1.51 -6.98
CA MET A 124 -0.51 0.98 -8.29
C MET A 124 -0.46 2.06 -9.37
N TYR A 125 -1.05 3.23 -9.10
CA TYR A 125 -1.30 4.26 -10.10
C TYR A 125 -0.30 5.41 -10.09
N GLY A 126 0.39 5.66 -8.98
CA GLY A 126 1.32 6.78 -8.83
C GLY A 126 2.79 6.38 -8.97
N ILE A 127 3.19 5.22 -8.46
CA ILE A 127 4.60 4.82 -8.43
C ILE A 127 4.90 3.90 -9.62
N PRO A 128 5.95 4.16 -10.41
CA PRO A 128 6.36 3.29 -11.51
C PRO A 128 6.69 1.84 -11.09
N ASP A 129 6.45 0.91 -12.01
CA ASP A 129 6.61 -0.54 -11.79
C ASP A 129 8.04 -0.98 -11.46
N TYR A 130 9.06 -0.28 -11.97
CA TYR A 130 10.46 -0.56 -11.64
C TYR A 130 10.80 -0.30 -10.15
N ARG A 131 10.02 0.54 -9.44
CA ARG A 131 10.13 0.69 -7.98
C ARG A 131 9.13 -0.17 -7.22
N VAL A 132 7.93 -0.36 -7.77
CA VAL A 132 6.84 -1.16 -7.19
C VAL A 132 6.45 -2.26 -8.17
N PRO A 133 7.16 -3.40 -8.15
CA PRO A 133 6.87 -4.51 -9.05
C PRO A 133 5.43 -4.98 -8.88
N ARG A 134 4.66 -5.03 -9.98
CA ARG A 134 3.21 -5.26 -9.96
C ARG A 134 2.84 -6.64 -9.43
N ASP A 135 3.65 -7.64 -9.73
CA ASP A 135 3.47 -9.01 -9.24
C ASP A 135 3.72 -9.14 -7.73
N ILE A 136 4.57 -8.29 -7.15
CA ILE A 136 4.82 -8.26 -5.70
C ILE A 136 3.69 -7.48 -5.01
N LEU A 137 3.34 -6.31 -5.53
CA LEU A 137 2.23 -5.52 -5.00
C LEU A 137 0.93 -6.33 -5.00
N GLN A 138 0.60 -6.98 -6.12
CA GLN A 138 -0.60 -7.79 -6.23
C GLN A 138 -0.61 -8.92 -5.22
N TYR A 139 0.52 -9.61 -5.03
CA TYR A 139 0.63 -10.67 -4.02
C TYR A 139 0.36 -10.16 -2.59
N GLU A 140 0.90 -9.01 -2.20
CA GLU A 140 0.66 -8.47 -0.85
C GLU A 140 -0.79 -7.99 -0.68
N ILE A 141 -1.40 -7.44 -1.74
CA ILE A 141 -2.83 -7.09 -1.76
C ILE A 141 -3.68 -8.36 -1.62
N ASP A 142 -3.43 -9.39 -2.42
CA ASP A 142 -4.20 -10.63 -2.41
C ASP A 142 -4.15 -11.29 -1.04
N ARG A 143 -2.95 -11.35 -0.43
CA ARG A 143 -2.78 -11.87 0.94
C ARG A 143 -3.64 -11.13 1.97
N ILE A 144 -3.87 -9.83 1.79
CA ILE A 144 -4.80 -9.05 2.62
C ILE A 144 -6.24 -9.43 2.30
N ILE A 145 -6.65 -9.41 1.03
CA ILE A 145 -8.04 -9.66 0.62
C ILE A 145 -8.50 -11.08 0.97
N GLU A 146 -7.61 -12.07 0.89
CA GLU A 146 -7.85 -13.47 1.28
C GLU A 146 -8.30 -13.63 2.76
N THR A 147 -8.17 -12.60 3.60
CA THR A 147 -8.70 -12.58 4.97
C THR A 147 -10.23 -12.42 5.08
N GLY A 148 -10.92 -12.48 3.94
CA GLY A 148 -12.38 -12.33 3.83
C GLY A 148 -12.82 -10.88 3.71
N ILE A 149 -12.00 -10.02 3.10
CA ILE A 149 -12.38 -8.64 2.77
C ILE A 149 -13.12 -8.67 1.44
N GLU A 150 -14.29 -8.06 1.39
CA GLU A 150 -15.01 -7.86 0.13
C GLU A 150 -14.50 -6.63 -0.60
N THR A 151 -14.46 -6.67 -1.93
CA THR A 151 -14.01 -5.55 -2.75
C THR A 151 -15.05 -5.23 -3.82
N LYS A 152 -15.33 -3.93 -3.98
CA LYS A 152 -16.21 -3.37 -5.00
C LYS A 152 -15.39 -2.40 -5.84
N MET A 153 -14.81 -2.94 -6.90
CA MET A 153 -13.97 -2.21 -7.87
C MET A 153 -14.86 -1.40 -8.83
N ASN A 154 -14.25 -0.44 -9.55
CA ASN A 154 -14.96 0.44 -10.49
C ASN A 154 -16.18 1.14 -9.86
N THR A 155 -16.13 1.45 -8.57
CA THR A 155 -17.23 2.04 -7.82
C THR A 155 -16.77 3.33 -7.16
N LYS A 156 -17.21 4.47 -7.68
CA LYS A 156 -16.91 5.79 -7.14
C LYS A 156 -18.05 6.27 -6.24
N VAL A 157 -17.79 6.26 -4.94
CA VAL A 157 -18.70 6.81 -3.93
C VAL A 157 -18.93 8.31 -4.15
N GLY A 158 -20.19 8.74 -4.06
CA GLY A 158 -20.67 10.06 -4.44
C GLY A 158 -21.05 10.21 -5.92
N VAL A 159 -20.85 9.17 -6.74
CA VAL A 159 -21.26 9.14 -8.16
C VAL A 159 -22.08 7.89 -8.46
N ASP A 160 -21.51 6.71 -8.24
CA ASP A 160 -22.14 5.43 -8.53
C ASP A 160 -22.97 4.91 -7.36
N ILE A 161 -22.54 5.22 -6.14
CA ILE A 161 -23.28 4.96 -4.89
C ILE A 161 -23.26 6.21 -4.01
N SER A 162 -24.35 6.47 -3.31
CA SER A 162 -24.47 7.62 -2.41
C SER A 162 -23.85 7.33 -1.04
N MET A 163 -23.56 8.39 -0.28
CA MET A 163 -23.09 8.23 1.11
C MET A 163 -24.21 7.72 2.02
N GLU A 164 -25.45 8.14 1.75
CA GLU A 164 -26.65 7.75 2.47
C GLU A 164 -26.92 6.24 2.36
N GLU A 165 -26.64 5.63 1.21
CA GLU A 165 -26.69 4.17 1.03
C GLU A 165 -25.65 3.47 1.90
N LEU A 166 -24.41 3.99 1.97
CA LEU A 166 -23.37 3.41 2.81
C LEU A 166 -23.70 3.53 4.30
N GLU A 167 -24.20 4.68 4.75
CA GLU A 167 -24.59 4.92 6.15
C GLU A 167 -25.78 4.06 6.59
N LYS A 168 -26.62 3.62 5.64
CA LYS A 168 -27.73 2.70 5.91
C LYS A 168 -27.27 1.25 6.08
N ASP A 169 -26.33 0.81 5.25
CA ASP A 169 -25.96 -0.61 5.15
C ASP A 169 -24.74 -1.00 6.02
N TYR A 170 -23.97 -0.02 6.49
CA TYR A 170 -22.75 -0.22 7.27
C TYR A 170 -22.80 0.52 8.62
N ASP A 171 -22.22 -0.08 9.66
CA ASP A 171 -22.13 0.52 10.99
C ASP A 171 -21.11 1.67 11.06
N ALA A 172 -20.13 1.67 10.16
CA ALA A 172 -19.10 2.71 10.07
C ALA A 172 -18.57 2.85 8.64
N VAL A 173 -18.08 4.05 8.32
CA VAL A 173 -17.45 4.38 7.03
C VAL A 173 -16.08 5.01 7.28
N LEU A 174 -15.05 4.50 6.59
CA LEU A 174 -13.70 5.05 6.60
C LEU A 174 -13.36 5.67 5.24
N PHE A 175 -12.95 6.94 5.24
CA PHE A 175 -12.42 7.59 4.05
C PHE A 175 -10.92 7.35 3.91
N ALA A 176 -10.53 6.61 2.88
CA ALA A 176 -9.14 6.27 2.55
C ALA A 176 -8.81 6.61 1.07
N ILE A 177 -9.46 7.64 0.52
CA ILE A 177 -9.38 8.01 -0.91
C ILE A 177 -8.04 8.63 -1.33
N GLY A 178 -7.24 9.11 -0.38
CA GLY A 178 -5.96 9.76 -0.63
C GLY A 178 -6.07 11.07 -1.44
N ALA A 179 -4.90 11.61 -1.83
CA ALA A 179 -4.79 12.81 -2.65
C ALA A 179 -4.48 12.44 -4.11
N MET A 180 -5.52 12.11 -4.88
CA MET A 180 -5.39 11.60 -6.26
C MET A 180 -5.34 12.69 -7.33
N SER A 181 -5.17 13.96 -6.94
CA SER A 181 -5.14 15.10 -7.87
C SER A 181 -3.80 15.83 -7.79
N GLY A 182 -3.26 16.20 -8.95
CA GLY A 182 -2.05 17.02 -9.04
C GLY A 182 -2.34 18.52 -8.97
N ARG A 183 -1.33 19.31 -8.62
CA ARG A 183 -1.40 20.78 -8.61
C ARG A 183 -0.89 21.33 -9.94
N MET A 184 -1.69 22.19 -10.58
CA MET A 184 -1.30 22.90 -11.80
C MET A 184 -0.39 24.10 -11.48
N LEU A 185 0.39 24.54 -12.47
CA LEU A 185 1.30 25.68 -12.31
C LEU A 185 0.51 27.00 -12.26
N PRO A 186 0.68 27.82 -11.21
CA PRO A 186 -0.08 29.06 -11.05
C PRO A 186 0.59 30.22 -11.82
N ILE A 187 0.82 30.03 -13.13
CA ILE A 187 1.45 31.02 -14.02
C ILE A 187 0.62 31.17 -15.30
N PRO A 188 0.73 32.31 -16.02
CA PRO A 188 0.11 32.46 -17.33
C PRO A 188 0.51 31.31 -18.28
N GLY A 189 -0.48 30.62 -18.85
CA GLY A 189 -0.27 29.46 -19.73
C GLY A 189 -0.04 28.13 -19.00
N GLY A 190 -0.15 28.07 -17.67
CA GLY A 190 -0.03 26.84 -16.88
C GLY A 190 -1.13 25.80 -17.12
N ASP A 191 -2.19 26.18 -17.83
CA ASP A 191 -3.32 25.36 -18.27
C ASP A 191 -3.21 24.92 -19.74
N ALA A 192 -2.07 25.15 -20.39
CA ALA A 192 -1.84 24.69 -21.76
C ALA A 192 -2.02 23.17 -21.87
N THR A 193 -2.43 22.69 -23.05
CA THR A 193 -2.78 21.27 -23.27
C THR A 193 -1.61 20.30 -23.08
N ASN A 194 -0.37 20.78 -23.20
CA ASN A 194 0.85 20.03 -22.95
C ASN A 194 1.40 20.20 -21.51
N CYS A 195 0.72 20.97 -20.66
CA CYS A 195 1.00 21.06 -19.23
C CYS A 195 0.11 20.04 -18.50
N VAL A 196 0.71 18.94 -18.06
CA VAL A 196 0.03 17.90 -17.29
C VAL A 196 0.64 17.80 -15.89
N SER A 197 -0.19 17.52 -14.88
CA SER A 197 0.34 17.27 -13.54
C SER A 197 1.10 15.94 -13.49
N GLY A 198 2.12 15.85 -12.63
CA GLY A 198 2.89 14.62 -12.45
C GLY A 198 2.03 13.41 -12.07
N VAL A 199 1.03 13.60 -11.20
CA VAL A 199 0.06 12.55 -10.83
C VAL A 199 -0.71 12.05 -12.05
N ALA A 200 -1.24 12.95 -12.89
CA ALA A 200 -1.98 12.55 -14.09
C ALA A 200 -1.09 11.85 -15.13
N PHE A 201 0.17 12.30 -15.26
CA PHE A 201 1.17 11.67 -16.12
C PHE A 201 1.48 10.24 -15.65
N LEU A 202 1.80 10.07 -14.37
CA LEU A 202 2.15 8.78 -13.78
C LEU A 202 0.97 7.81 -13.80
N GLU A 203 -0.24 8.29 -13.51
CA GLU A 203 -1.46 7.49 -13.64
C GLU A 203 -1.66 6.99 -15.08
N ALA A 204 -1.50 7.86 -16.08
CA ALA A 204 -1.62 7.48 -17.48
C ALA A 204 -0.54 6.47 -17.90
N TYR A 205 0.68 6.65 -17.41
CA TYR A 205 1.79 5.75 -17.66
C TYR A 205 1.54 4.36 -17.05
N ASN A 206 1.20 4.31 -15.75
CA ASN A 206 0.97 3.07 -15.03
C ASN A 206 -0.27 2.29 -15.52
N GLN A 207 -1.27 2.99 -16.06
CA GLN A 207 -2.43 2.37 -16.72
C GLN A 207 -2.15 1.98 -18.18
N GLY A 208 -0.95 2.22 -18.70
CA GLY A 208 -0.58 1.91 -20.08
C GLY A 208 -1.25 2.79 -21.14
N ARG A 209 -1.99 3.84 -20.73
CA ARG A 209 -2.58 4.85 -21.63
C ARG A 209 -1.52 5.74 -22.26
N LEU A 210 -0.39 5.93 -21.58
CA LEU A 210 0.76 6.68 -22.04
C LEU A 210 1.99 5.76 -22.14
N LYS A 211 2.44 5.45 -23.35
CA LYS A 211 3.58 4.53 -23.58
C LYS A 211 4.88 5.26 -23.90
N HIS A 212 4.80 6.30 -24.72
CA HIS A 212 5.96 7.04 -25.20
C HIS A 212 5.62 8.54 -25.30
N ILE A 213 6.63 9.36 -25.07
CA ILE A 213 6.59 10.80 -25.31
C ILE A 213 7.73 11.16 -26.27
N THR A 214 7.51 12.18 -27.09
CA THR A 214 8.49 12.68 -28.06
C THR A 214 8.78 14.15 -27.78
N GLY A 215 9.94 14.63 -28.25
CA GLY A 215 10.33 16.03 -28.08
C GLY A 215 11.04 16.32 -26.76
N LYS A 216 11.07 17.60 -26.38
CA LYS A 216 11.74 18.08 -25.16
C LYS A 216 10.75 18.08 -24.00
N VAL A 217 11.17 17.48 -22.89
CA VAL A 217 10.37 17.34 -21.68
C VAL A 217 10.96 18.25 -20.59
N ILE A 218 10.09 18.97 -19.89
CA ILE A 218 10.45 19.78 -18.74
C ILE A 218 9.66 19.23 -17.55
N CYS A 219 10.37 18.73 -16.54
CA CYS A 219 9.78 18.36 -15.26
C CYS A 219 9.91 19.53 -14.29
N ILE A 220 8.81 19.95 -13.67
CA ILE A 220 8.78 21.07 -12.72
C ILE A 220 8.32 20.54 -11.36
N GLY A 221 9.29 20.37 -10.47
CA GLY A 221 9.12 19.77 -9.15
C GLY A 221 10.46 19.25 -8.63
N GLY A 222 10.54 18.97 -7.34
CA GLY A 222 11.74 18.41 -6.69
C GLY A 222 11.42 17.34 -5.64
N GLY A 223 10.20 16.81 -5.67
CA GLY A 223 9.78 15.70 -4.81
C GLY A 223 9.79 14.37 -5.56
N ASP A 224 9.17 13.35 -4.98
CA ASP A 224 9.14 12.00 -5.54
C ASP A 224 8.24 11.84 -6.78
N THR A 225 7.31 12.77 -7.01
CA THR A 225 6.37 12.78 -8.14
C THR A 225 7.04 13.27 -9.41
#